data_AF-A0A7S1ULL6-F1
#
_entry.id   AF-A0A7S1ULL6-F1
#
_cell.length_a   1.000
_cell.length_b   1.000
_cell.length_c   1.000
_cell.angle_alpha   90.00
_cell.angle_beta   90.00
_cell.angle_gamma   90.00
#
_symmetry.space_group_name_H-M   'P 1'
#
loop_
_entity.id
_entity.type
_entity.pdbx_description
1 polymer ?
#
loop_
_entity_poly.entity_id
_entity_poly.type
_entity_poly.pdbx_seq_one_letter_code
_entity_poly.pdbx_strand_id
1 'polypeptide(L)'
;STQAGDSDSEADEPIIRLKPKKNKLSKLMKRSKMRSPKLSEEERRKESRRKKAEARAPTAAELRAILGDDNETCAPTMNWVRRSVRQPSKSALESGKLRELVDKLKANDRDMVVLKMKKYINNPDTPQVVIDAALDALEENTNCEALYIQNFNVGLRDKQLLHLMRVLQLPSCKIWCLNVGETYNVKMSTWRKFARGLEKTNVTHMYASEHTITPELKDQIRETIRTNRGKHRRHIDPGNLGVIIQCTHCWWNPANAKVLRPYLRKEGYEHLLMDKEAQGLRGSQSAAPTGVSPVRQV
;
A
#
# COMPACT_ATOMS: atom_id res chain seq x y z
N SER A 1 -45.15 -56.83 18.89
CA SER A 1 -45.99 -56.07 19.83
C SER A 1 -45.20 -54.83 20.21
N THR A 2 -45.52 -53.62 19.77
CA THR A 2 -46.82 -52.93 19.81
C THR A 2 -46.88 -51.88 18.69
N GLN A 3 -48.08 -51.68 18.15
CA GLN A 3 -48.49 -50.74 17.11
C GLN A 3 -48.64 -49.29 17.60
N ALA A 4 -49.01 -48.43 16.64
CA ALA A 4 -49.59 -47.07 16.69
C ALA A 4 -48.53 -45.96 16.64
N GLY A 5 -48.53 -45.04 15.67
CA GLY A 5 -49.60 -44.53 14.83
C GLY A 5 -49.91 -43.11 15.28
N ASP A 6 -49.52 -42.10 14.50
CA ASP A 6 -50.36 -40.93 14.31
C ASP A 6 -49.98 -40.15 13.05
N SER A 7 -51.04 -39.89 12.31
CA SER A 7 -51.21 -39.11 11.10
C SER A 7 -51.48 -37.65 11.48
N ASP A 8 -50.77 -36.71 10.86
CA ASP A 8 -51.21 -35.31 10.84
C ASP A 8 -51.24 -34.79 9.41
N SER A 9 -52.44 -34.35 9.05
CA SER A 9 -52.92 -33.89 7.76
C SER A 9 -52.98 -32.37 7.70
N GLU A 10 -52.70 -31.85 6.49
CA GLU A 10 -53.22 -30.62 5.88
C GLU A 10 -52.93 -29.24 6.51
N ALA A 11 -52.23 -28.41 5.72
CA ALA A 11 -52.73 -27.09 5.33
C ALA A 11 -51.99 -26.61 4.06
N ASP A 12 -52.59 -26.85 2.89
CA ASP A 12 -52.21 -26.22 1.63
C ASP A 12 -52.67 -24.74 1.65
N GLU A 13 -51.72 -23.82 1.86
CA GLU A 13 -51.98 -22.40 1.67
C GLU A 13 -51.97 -22.00 0.18
N PRO A 14 -52.96 -21.24 -0.31
CA PRO A 14 -53.02 -20.82 -1.70
C PRO A 14 -51.95 -19.77 -2.02
N ILE A 15 -51.04 -20.11 -2.96
CA ILE A 15 -50.05 -19.20 -3.54
C ILE A 15 -50.77 -18.11 -4.37
N ILE A 16 -51.01 -16.95 -3.75
CA ILE A 16 -51.48 -15.75 -4.43
C ILE A 16 -50.34 -15.19 -5.29
N ARG A 17 -50.35 -15.51 -6.59
CA ARG A 17 -49.46 -14.88 -7.59
C ARG A 17 -49.85 -13.40 -7.79
N LEU A 18 -49.25 -12.52 -6.99
CA LEU A 18 -49.30 -11.07 -7.20
C LEU A 18 -48.58 -10.70 -8.51
N LYS A 19 -49.36 -10.23 -9.49
CA LYS A 19 -48.83 -9.69 -10.76
C LYS A 19 -47.93 -8.47 -10.47
N PRO A 20 -46.72 -8.40 -11.05
CA PRO A 20 -45.83 -7.26 -10.84
C PRO A 20 -46.45 -5.98 -11.42
N LYS A 21 -46.74 -5.01 -10.54
CA LYS A 21 -47.13 -3.66 -10.93
C LYS A 21 -45.98 -3.05 -11.72
N LYS A 22 -46.19 -2.82 -13.03
CA LYS A 22 -45.24 -2.12 -13.92
C LYS A 22 -45.01 -0.71 -13.37
N ASN A 23 -43.89 -0.52 -12.68
CA ASN A 23 -43.48 0.75 -12.09
C ASN A 23 -43.35 1.84 -13.16
N LYS A 24 -44.14 2.91 -13.01
CA LYS A 24 -44.06 4.17 -13.77
C LYS A 24 -42.72 4.91 -13.59
N LEU A 25 -41.80 4.41 -12.76
CA LEU A 25 -40.46 4.99 -12.52
C LEU A 25 -39.54 4.92 -13.76
N SER A 26 -39.71 3.93 -14.64
CA SER A 26 -38.90 3.79 -15.86
C SER A 26 -39.18 4.88 -16.90
N LYS A 27 -40.33 5.56 -16.81
CA LYS A 27 -40.67 6.69 -17.67
C LYS A 27 -40.09 8.02 -17.17
N LEU A 28 -39.78 8.15 -15.87
CA LEU A 28 -39.19 9.37 -15.31
C LEU A 28 -37.66 9.42 -15.49
N MET A 29 -36.97 8.27 -15.42
CA MET A 29 -35.53 8.21 -15.70
C MET A 29 -35.16 8.42 -17.18
N LYS A 30 -36.13 8.36 -18.11
CA LYS A 30 -35.89 8.71 -19.51
C LYS A 30 -35.87 10.21 -19.78
N ARG A 31 -36.29 11.06 -18.83
CA ARG A 31 -36.32 12.53 -19.00
C ARG A 31 -35.13 13.27 -18.40
N SER A 32 -34.32 12.63 -17.54
CA SER A 32 -33.11 13.21 -16.95
C SER A 32 -31.81 12.86 -17.68
N LYS A 33 -31.89 12.24 -18.88
CA LYS A 33 -30.79 12.24 -19.86
C LYS A 33 -30.66 13.64 -20.48
N MET A 34 -30.45 14.63 -19.61
CA MET A 34 -30.05 15.97 -20.01
C MET A 34 -28.71 15.85 -20.71
N ARG A 35 -28.73 16.19 -22.01
CA ARG A 35 -27.63 16.73 -22.81
C ARG A 35 -26.29 16.77 -22.07
N SER A 36 -25.58 15.66 -22.02
CA SER A 36 -24.13 15.72 -21.89
C SER A 36 -23.63 16.52 -23.09
N PRO A 37 -22.81 17.58 -22.91
CA PRO A 37 -22.23 18.33 -24.01
C PRO A 37 -21.64 17.33 -25.00
N LYS A 38 -22.05 17.41 -26.28
CA LYS A 38 -21.41 16.63 -27.34
C LYS A 38 -20.00 17.21 -27.50
N LEU A 39 -19.07 16.71 -26.69
CA LEU A 39 -17.65 16.92 -26.91
C LEU A 39 -17.36 16.54 -28.36
N SER A 40 -16.69 17.43 -29.06
CA SER A 40 -16.20 17.17 -30.40
C SER A 40 -15.36 15.88 -30.40
N GLU A 41 -15.32 15.19 -31.54
CA GLU A 41 -14.52 13.96 -31.65
C GLU A 41 -13.04 14.22 -31.36
N GLU A 42 -12.56 15.44 -31.64
CA GLU A 42 -11.22 15.88 -31.28
C GLU A 42 -11.03 15.99 -29.76
N GLU A 43 -11.98 16.57 -29.02
CA GLU A 43 -11.94 16.63 -27.56
C GLU A 43 -12.02 15.23 -26.94
N ARG A 44 -12.83 14.31 -27.50
CA ARG A 44 -12.86 12.91 -27.04
C ARG A 44 -11.53 12.20 -27.25
N ARG A 45 -10.86 12.44 -28.39
CA ARG A 45 -9.51 11.93 -28.66
C ARG A 45 -8.47 12.52 -27.72
N LYS A 46 -8.50 13.82 -27.48
CA LYS A 46 -7.62 14.52 -26.53
C LYS A 46 -7.82 13.98 -25.11
N GLU A 47 -9.06 13.83 -24.67
CA GLU A 47 -9.41 13.31 -23.35
C GLU A 47 -8.99 11.83 -23.20
N SER A 48 -9.20 11.00 -24.23
CA SER A 48 -8.73 9.61 -24.25
C SER A 48 -7.20 9.51 -24.15
N ARG A 49 -6.47 10.35 -24.91
CA ARG A 49 -5.01 10.45 -24.81
C ARG A 49 -4.57 10.88 -23.42
N ARG A 50 -5.24 11.87 -22.84
CA ARG A 50 -4.96 12.38 -21.50
C ARG A 50 -5.20 11.30 -20.44
N LYS A 51 -6.34 10.61 -20.47
CA LYS A 51 -6.64 9.47 -19.58
C LYS A 51 -5.62 8.35 -19.71
N LYS A 52 -5.21 8.01 -20.93
CA LYS A 52 -4.17 7.00 -21.18
C LYS A 52 -2.81 7.43 -20.62
N ALA A 53 -2.45 8.70 -20.76
CA ALA A 53 -1.23 9.25 -20.19
C ALA A 53 -1.29 9.28 -18.65
N GLU A 54 -2.41 9.70 -18.07
CA GLU A 54 -2.64 9.72 -16.62
C GLU A 54 -2.67 8.31 -16.00
N ALA A 55 -3.12 7.31 -16.76
CA ALA A 55 -3.13 5.90 -16.34
C ALA A 55 -1.75 5.23 -16.44
N ARG A 56 -0.75 5.87 -17.09
CA ARG A 56 0.59 5.31 -17.21
C ARG A 56 1.34 5.41 -15.87
N ALA A 57 2.06 4.35 -15.54
CA ALA A 57 3.01 4.35 -14.44
C ALA A 57 4.15 5.36 -14.71
N PRO A 58 4.46 6.26 -13.74
CA PRO A 58 5.55 7.21 -13.89
C PRO A 58 6.85 6.52 -14.30
N THR A 59 7.60 7.14 -15.20
CA THR A 59 8.94 6.70 -15.59
C THR A 59 9.99 7.22 -14.62
N ALA A 60 11.16 6.58 -14.59
CA ALA A 60 12.29 7.06 -13.78
C ALA A 60 12.72 8.49 -14.17
N ALA A 61 12.58 8.87 -15.45
CA ALA A 61 12.85 10.23 -15.90
C ALA A 61 11.83 11.25 -15.36
N GLU A 62 10.54 10.91 -15.43
CA GLU A 62 9.48 11.76 -14.84
C GLU A 62 9.62 11.89 -13.32
N LEU A 63 10.07 10.84 -12.63
CA LEU A 63 10.34 10.92 -11.20
C LEU A 63 11.49 11.87 -10.87
N ARG A 64 12.59 11.77 -11.62
CA ARG A 64 13.72 12.71 -11.47
C ARG A 64 13.30 14.16 -11.70
N ALA A 65 12.51 14.41 -12.75
CA ALA A 65 11.96 15.75 -13.03
C ALA A 65 11.05 16.28 -11.91
N ILE A 66 10.22 15.43 -11.30
CA ILE A 66 9.34 15.83 -10.18
C ILE A 66 10.16 16.10 -8.90
N LEU A 67 11.21 15.33 -8.67
CA LEU A 67 12.06 15.48 -7.49
C LEU A 67 12.98 16.70 -7.59
N GLY A 68 13.26 17.18 -8.81
CA GLY A 68 14.11 18.34 -9.04
C GLY A 68 15.60 18.01 -9.03
N ASP A 69 15.96 16.80 -9.44
CA ASP A 69 17.34 16.29 -9.50
C ASP A 69 18.18 16.88 -10.64
N ASP A 70 17.61 17.77 -11.45
CA ASP A 70 18.35 18.57 -12.42
C ASP A 70 19.17 19.60 -11.64
N ASN A 71 20.33 19.11 -11.19
CA ASN A 71 21.50 19.84 -10.71
C ASN A 71 21.50 21.25 -11.31
N GLU A 72 21.16 22.24 -10.48
CA GLU A 72 21.21 23.65 -10.85
C GLU A 72 22.65 24.02 -11.21
N THR A 73 23.05 23.79 -12.47
CA THR A 73 24.04 24.62 -13.15
C THR A 73 23.40 26.00 -13.34
N CYS A 74 23.23 26.71 -12.22
CA CYS A 74 22.98 28.13 -12.22
C CYS A 74 24.16 28.81 -12.92
N ALA A 75 23.92 29.28 -14.14
CA ALA A 75 24.81 30.21 -14.81
C ALA A 75 25.13 31.39 -13.86
N PRO A 76 26.40 31.83 -13.78
CA PRO A 76 26.80 32.84 -12.81
C PRO A 76 26.37 34.21 -13.32
N THR A 77 25.17 34.66 -12.94
CA THR A 77 24.78 36.05 -13.13
C THR A 77 24.37 36.70 -11.81
N MET A 78 25.23 37.64 -11.41
CA MET A 78 24.98 38.83 -10.60
C MET A 78 25.10 38.75 -9.07
N ASN A 79 25.80 39.78 -8.58
CA ASN A 79 26.24 40.10 -7.22
C ASN A 79 25.09 40.25 -6.22
N TRP A 80 24.45 39.15 -5.84
CA TRP A 80 23.60 39.11 -4.65
C TRP A 80 24.44 38.70 -3.45
N VAL A 81 24.40 39.52 -2.39
CA VAL A 81 24.90 39.13 -1.07
C VAL A 81 24.17 37.84 -0.67
N ARG A 82 24.88 36.71 -0.76
CA ARG A 82 24.40 35.40 -0.29
C ARG A 82 24.16 35.51 1.22
N ARG A 83 22.95 35.88 1.63
CA ARG A 83 22.50 35.57 2.99
C ARG A 83 22.58 34.05 3.10
N SER A 84 23.35 33.56 4.07
CA SER A 84 23.40 32.13 4.39
C SER A 84 21.98 31.60 4.50
N VAL A 85 21.53 30.85 3.48
CA VAL A 85 20.26 30.14 3.52
C VAL A 85 20.50 28.96 4.45
N ARG A 86 20.29 29.19 5.75
CA ARG A 86 20.32 28.11 6.73
C ARG A 86 19.23 27.14 6.34
N GLN A 87 19.60 25.93 5.93
CA GLN A 87 18.62 24.88 5.74
C GLN A 87 18.06 24.53 7.12
N PRO A 88 16.74 24.73 7.35
CA PRO A 88 16.13 24.34 8.60
C PRO A 88 16.34 22.84 8.82
N SER A 89 16.56 22.46 10.07
CA SER A 89 16.71 21.05 10.51
C SER A 89 17.99 20.33 10.06
N LYS A 90 19.03 21.03 9.61
CA LYS A 90 20.33 20.41 9.29
C LYS A 90 20.96 19.71 10.50
N SER A 91 20.77 20.23 11.71
CA SER A 91 21.23 19.58 12.95
C SER A 91 20.56 18.22 13.21
N ALA A 92 19.38 17.96 12.65
CA ALA A 92 18.74 16.65 12.76
C ALA A 92 19.55 15.55 12.03
N LEU A 93 20.36 15.93 11.04
CA LEU A 93 21.27 15.02 10.34
C LEU A 93 22.46 14.59 11.19
N GLU A 94 22.77 15.31 12.26
CA GLU A 94 23.92 15.06 13.13
C GLU A 94 23.61 14.00 14.21
N SER A 95 22.37 13.53 14.28
CA SER A 95 21.96 12.47 15.21
C SER A 95 22.78 11.19 14.99
N GLY A 96 23.45 10.71 16.04
CA GLY A 96 24.27 9.50 15.98
C GLY A 96 23.52 8.27 15.46
N LYS A 97 22.25 8.10 15.86
CA LYS A 97 21.41 6.98 15.38
C LYS A 97 21.07 7.06 13.90
N LEU A 98 20.89 8.28 13.36
CA LEU A 98 20.65 8.46 11.94
C LEU A 98 21.92 8.20 11.13
N ARG A 99 23.07 8.69 11.61
CA ARG A 99 24.36 8.40 11.00
C ARG A 99 24.64 6.90 10.97
N GLU A 100 24.43 6.22 12.09
CA GLU A 100 24.51 4.76 12.16
C GLU A 100 23.60 4.08 11.13
N LEU A 101 22.34 4.52 11.02
CA LEU A 101 21.40 4.00 10.01
C LEU A 101 21.93 4.20 8.59
N VAL A 102 22.34 5.41 8.24
CA VAL A 102 22.83 5.76 6.89
C VAL A 102 24.09 4.95 6.56
N ASP A 103 25.04 4.88 7.50
CA ASP A 103 26.29 4.15 7.33
C ASP A 103 26.02 2.64 7.14
N LYS A 104 25.14 2.04 7.95
CA LYS A 104 24.75 0.63 7.81
C LYS A 104 24.05 0.34 6.48
N LEU A 105 23.19 1.25 6.03
CA LEU A 105 22.51 1.09 4.74
C LEU A 105 23.50 1.14 3.57
N LYS A 106 24.41 2.11 3.56
CA LYS A 106 25.44 2.23 2.52
C LYS A 106 26.43 1.07 2.55
N ALA A 107 26.78 0.59 3.73
CA ALA A 107 27.67 -0.58 3.90
C ALA A 107 27.00 -1.93 3.59
N ASN A 108 25.71 -1.95 3.23
CA ASN A 108 24.94 -3.19 3.04
C ASN A 108 25.03 -4.12 4.27
N ASP A 109 24.95 -3.54 5.46
CA ASP A 109 25.09 -4.27 6.72
C ASP A 109 24.07 -5.42 6.80
N ARG A 110 24.50 -6.55 7.38
CA ARG A 110 23.69 -7.78 7.51
C ARG A 110 22.44 -7.56 8.35
N ASP A 111 22.46 -6.60 9.28
CA ASP A 111 21.30 -6.25 10.09
C ASP A 111 20.23 -5.47 9.31
N MET A 112 20.58 -4.94 8.12
CA MET A 112 19.69 -4.09 7.32
C MET A 112 18.79 -4.85 6.34
N VAL A 113 18.76 -6.19 6.41
CA VAL A 113 17.83 -7.00 5.59
C VAL A 113 16.36 -6.67 5.92
N VAL A 114 16.07 -6.39 7.20
CA VAL A 114 14.75 -5.95 7.68
C VAL A 114 14.89 -4.58 8.35
N LEU A 115 14.64 -3.51 7.60
CA LEU A 115 14.73 -2.15 8.11
C LEU A 115 13.41 -1.70 8.76
N LYS A 116 13.44 -1.53 10.08
CA LYS A 116 12.39 -0.82 10.83
C LYS A 116 12.88 0.58 11.20
N MET A 117 12.46 1.61 10.46
CA MET A 117 12.98 2.97 10.64
C MET A 117 12.78 3.50 12.06
N LYS A 118 11.68 3.14 12.74
CA LYS A 118 11.42 3.51 14.14
C LYS A 118 12.52 3.08 15.13
N LYS A 119 13.32 2.05 14.83
CA LYS A 119 14.45 1.63 15.68
C LYS A 119 15.55 2.70 15.75
N TYR A 120 15.74 3.44 14.66
CA TYR A 120 16.78 4.46 14.51
C TYR A 120 16.22 5.86 14.70
N ILE A 121 15.02 6.09 14.18
CA ILE A 121 14.34 7.39 14.15
C ILE A 121 12.98 7.22 14.85
N ASN A 122 12.96 7.40 16.18
CA ASN A 122 11.77 7.19 17.00
C ASN A 122 11.00 8.48 17.31
N ASN A 123 10.89 9.39 16.34
CA ASN A 123 10.16 10.65 16.52
C ASN A 123 9.12 10.83 15.39
N PRO A 124 7.81 10.93 15.69
CA PRO A 124 6.79 11.16 14.67
C PRO A 124 6.92 12.52 13.96
N ASP A 125 7.52 13.50 14.63
CA ASP A 125 7.77 14.86 14.12
C ASP A 125 9.10 14.98 13.37
N THR A 126 9.69 13.84 12.99
CA THR A 126 10.93 13.79 12.21
C THR A 126 10.80 14.66 10.94
N PRO A 127 11.74 15.58 10.68
CA PRO A 127 11.71 16.44 9.49
C PRO A 127 11.99 15.65 8.21
N GLN A 128 11.54 16.16 7.06
CA GLN A 128 11.67 15.43 5.78
C GLN A 128 13.11 15.08 5.43
N VAL A 129 14.05 15.99 5.71
CA VAL A 129 15.49 15.82 5.41
C VAL A 129 16.09 14.54 6.01
N VAL A 130 15.56 14.06 7.13
CA VAL A 130 16.01 12.82 7.78
C VAL A 130 15.50 11.60 7.03
N ILE A 131 14.27 11.65 6.51
CA ILE A 131 13.70 10.58 5.68
C ILE A 131 14.41 10.57 4.33
N ASP A 132 14.64 11.73 3.72
CA ASP A 132 15.39 11.87 2.46
C ASP A 132 16.79 11.23 2.60
N ALA A 133 17.54 11.54 3.65
CA ALA A 133 18.86 10.95 3.88
C ALA A 133 18.84 9.41 3.99
N ALA A 134 17.79 8.84 4.60
CA ALA A 134 17.63 7.39 4.67
C ALA A 134 17.22 6.77 3.31
N LEU A 135 16.39 7.46 2.53
CA LEU A 135 16.00 7.03 1.18
C LEU A 135 17.18 7.14 0.20
N ASP A 136 18.00 8.18 0.30
CA ASP A 136 19.26 8.33 -0.45
C ASP A 136 20.20 7.15 -0.17
N ALA A 137 20.38 6.79 1.11
CA ALA A 137 21.18 5.64 1.49
C ALA A 137 20.61 4.31 0.96
N LEU A 138 19.28 4.22 0.82
CA LEU A 138 18.63 3.05 0.23
C LEU A 138 18.79 2.96 -1.30
N GLU A 139 19.10 4.07 -2.01
CA GLU A 139 19.38 4.00 -3.45
C GLU A 139 20.64 3.16 -3.76
N GLU A 140 21.61 3.17 -2.86
CA GLU A 140 22.87 2.40 -2.96
C GLU A 140 22.75 1.00 -2.31
N ASN A 141 21.68 0.75 -1.55
CA ASN A 141 21.51 -0.49 -0.81
C ASN A 141 20.98 -1.62 -1.71
N THR A 142 21.61 -2.79 -1.58
CA THR A 142 21.31 -4.01 -2.34
C THR A 142 20.98 -5.20 -1.42
N ASN A 143 20.76 -4.95 -0.12
CA ASN A 143 20.55 -5.98 0.90
C ASN A 143 19.14 -5.96 1.51
N CYS A 144 18.52 -4.78 1.63
CA CYS A 144 17.24 -4.59 2.30
C CYS A 144 16.10 -5.28 1.55
N GLU A 145 15.35 -6.13 2.25
CA GLU A 145 14.24 -6.93 1.73
C GLU A 145 12.88 -6.51 2.28
N ALA A 146 12.85 -6.02 3.52
CA ALA A 146 11.65 -5.55 4.19
C ALA A 146 11.85 -4.15 4.78
N LEU A 147 10.97 -3.22 4.43
CA LEU A 147 11.07 -1.82 4.82
C LEU A 147 9.81 -1.35 5.56
N TYR A 148 9.99 -0.78 6.75
CA TYR A 148 8.92 -0.22 7.57
C TYR A 148 9.15 1.27 7.82
N ILE A 149 8.31 2.10 7.17
CA ILE A 149 8.24 3.55 7.32
C ILE A 149 6.84 3.89 7.86
N GLN A 150 6.62 3.64 9.14
CA GLN A 150 5.34 3.86 9.81
C GLN A 150 5.40 5.07 10.75
N ASN A 151 4.31 5.83 10.83
CA ASN A 151 4.14 6.96 11.78
C ASN A 151 5.11 8.13 11.57
N PHE A 152 5.51 8.41 10.33
CA PHE A 152 6.33 9.57 9.98
C PHE A 152 5.49 10.64 9.30
N ASN A 153 4.48 11.17 9.99
CA ASN A 153 3.52 12.10 9.38
C ASN A 153 4.17 13.41 8.91
N VAL A 154 5.14 13.94 9.65
CA VAL A 154 5.85 15.16 9.25
C VAL A 154 6.87 14.86 8.15
N GLY A 155 7.61 13.76 8.32
CA GLY A 155 8.75 13.39 7.49
C GLY A 155 8.38 12.78 6.14
N LEU A 156 7.36 11.91 6.08
CA LEU A 156 6.95 11.25 4.84
C LEU A 156 5.79 12.01 4.17
N ARG A 157 6.14 12.88 3.23
CA ARG A 157 5.17 13.64 2.40
C ARG A 157 5.21 13.19 0.95
N ASP A 158 4.55 13.95 0.08
CA ASP A 158 4.46 13.68 -1.36
C ASP A 158 5.82 13.40 -2.02
N LYS A 159 6.82 14.26 -1.76
CA LYS A 159 8.17 14.11 -2.34
C LYS A 159 8.84 12.83 -1.86
N GLN A 160 8.83 12.58 -0.55
CA GLN A 160 9.46 11.39 0.04
C GLN A 160 8.77 10.10 -0.41
N LEU A 161 7.44 10.09 -0.58
CA LEU A 161 6.76 8.91 -1.12
C LEU A 161 7.16 8.63 -2.59
N LEU A 162 7.33 9.67 -3.41
CA LEU A 162 7.81 9.52 -4.78
C LEU A 162 9.29 9.13 -4.85
N HIS A 163 10.10 9.60 -3.92
CA HIS A 163 11.49 9.17 -3.77
C HIS A 163 11.57 7.70 -3.34
N LEU A 164 10.76 7.27 -2.38
CA LEU A 164 10.60 5.85 -2.05
C LEU A 164 10.20 5.03 -3.28
N MET A 165 9.25 5.52 -4.08
CA MET A 165 8.87 4.83 -5.33
C MET A 165 10.05 4.69 -6.30
N ARG A 166 10.91 5.71 -6.42
CA ARG A 166 12.13 5.65 -7.21
C ARG A 166 13.06 4.56 -6.68
N VAL A 167 13.34 4.52 -5.37
CA VAL A 167 14.16 3.45 -4.74
C VAL A 167 13.59 2.07 -5.07
N LEU A 168 12.27 1.87 -4.95
CA LEU A 168 11.61 0.60 -5.21
C LEU A 168 11.64 0.16 -6.69
N GLN A 169 11.88 1.10 -7.61
CA GLN A 169 12.00 0.85 -9.05
C GLN A 169 13.45 0.64 -9.50
N LEU A 170 14.43 0.80 -8.61
CA LEU A 170 15.82 0.52 -8.95
C LEU A 170 16.03 -0.97 -9.25
N PRO A 171 16.79 -1.34 -10.30
CA PRO A 171 17.06 -2.74 -10.62
C PRO A 171 17.80 -3.50 -9.49
N SER A 172 18.59 -2.78 -8.70
CA SER A 172 19.32 -3.30 -7.54
C SER A 172 18.45 -3.49 -6.29
N CYS A 173 17.23 -2.92 -6.29
CA CYS A 173 16.37 -2.90 -5.11
C CYS A 173 15.83 -4.30 -4.78
N LYS A 174 16.10 -4.73 -3.55
CA LYS A 174 15.64 -6.02 -3.03
C LYS A 174 14.37 -5.92 -2.18
N ILE A 175 13.82 -4.74 -1.94
CA ILE A 175 12.64 -4.59 -1.09
C ILE A 175 11.42 -5.25 -1.76
N TRP A 176 10.84 -6.24 -1.08
CA TRP A 176 9.61 -6.91 -1.51
C TRP A 176 8.50 -6.84 -0.46
N CYS A 177 8.83 -6.54 0.80
CA CYS A 177 7.88 -6.29 1.87
C CYS A 177 7.94 -4.81 2.28
N LEU A 178 6.80 -4.12 2.29
CA LEU A 178 6.75 -2.68 2.52
C LEU A 178 5.61 -2.30 3.47
N ASN A 179 5.90 -1.60 4.56
CA ASN A 179 4.89 -0.98 5.40
C ASN A 179 5.06 0.54 5.39
N VAL A 180 4.05 1.24 4.87
CA VAL A 180 3.97 2.71 4.83
C VAL A 180 2.69 3.18 5.53
N GLY A 181 2.42 2.62 6.72
CA GLY A 181 1.25 2.95 7.55
C GLY A 181 1.39 4.26 8.34
N GLU A 182 0.27 4.78 8.84
CA GLU A 182 0.19 6.01 9.64
C GLU A 182 0.91 7.21 9.00
N THR A 183 0.56 7.50 7.74
CA THR A 183 1.18 8.52 6.88
C THR A 183 0.11 9.45 6.30
N TYR A 184 -0.39 10.38 7.11
CA TYR A 184 -1.60 11.18 6.84
C TYR A 184 -1.38 12.37 5.91
N ASN A 185 -0.14 12.84 5.73
CA ASN A 185 0.18 14.08 5.01
C ASN A 185 0.56 13.88 3.53
N VAL A 186 0.30 12.69 2.98
CA VAL A 186 0.49 12.40 1.56
C VAL A 186 -0.83 12.64 0.82
N LYS A 187 -0.79 13.39 -0.27
CA LYS A 187 -1.97 13.69 -1.09
C LYS A 187 -2.44 12.46 -1.86
N MET A 188 -3.75 12.36 -2.05
CA MET A 188 -4.40 11.31 -2.85
C MET A 188 -3.82 11.21 -4.28
N SER A 189 -3.47 12.34 -4.90
CA SER A 189 -2.86 12.35 -6.24
C SER A 189 -1.48 11.68 -6.26
N THR A 190 -0.70 11.83 -5.20
CA THR A 190 0.60 11.16 -5.01
C THR A 190 0.42 9.68 -4.76
N TRP A 191 -0.54 9.28 -3.91
CA TRP A 191 -0.90 7.87 -3.74
C TRP A 191 -1.33 7.20 -5.05
N ARG A 192 -2.08 7.89 -5.92
CA ARG A 192 -2.43 7.36 -7.25
C ARG A 192 -1.20 7.18 -8.14
N LYS A 193 -0.23 8.09 -8.10
CA LYS A 193 1.05 7.93 -8.80
C LYS A 193 1.84 6.75 -8.25
N PHE A 194 1.90 6.63 -6.92
CA PHE A 194 2.54 5.53 -6.22
C PHE A 194 1.95 4.17 -6.61
N ALA A 195 0.62 4.04 -6.56
CA ALA A 195 -0.10 2.83 -6.93
C ALA A 195 0.22 2.35 -8.35
N ARG A 196 0.27 3.27 -9.32
CA ARG A 196 0.67 2.92 -10.69
C ARG A 196 2.15 2.54 -10.78
N GLY A 197 3.03 3.27 -10.08
CA GLY A 197 4.45 2.98 -10.11
C GLY A 197 4.83 1.63 -9.48
N LEU A 198 4.03 1.10 -8.54
CA LEU A 198 4.22 -0.22 -7.95
C LEU A 198 4.23 -1.35 -8.98
N GLU A 199 3.59 -1.18 -10.14
CA GLU A 199 3.61 -2.14 -11.24
C GLU A 199 5.02 -2.41 -11.77
N LYS A 200 5.96 -1.48 -11.56
CA LYS A 200 7.37 -1.59 -11.97
C LYS A 200 8.31 -2.00 -10.84
N THR A 201 7.77 -2.41 -9.70
CA THR A 201 8.56 -2.78 -8.51
C THR A 201 8.53 -4.29 -8.28
N ASN A 202 9.29 -4.72 -7.26
CA ASN A 202 9.29 -6.07 -6.71
C ASN A 202 8.45 -6.19 -5.42
N VAL A 203 7.60 -5.21 -5.09
CA VAL A 203 6.82 -5.24 -3.84
C VAL A 203 5.68 -6.27 -3.97
N THR A 204 5.67 -7.26 -3.09
CA THR A 204 4.71 -8.40 -3.08
C THR A 204 3.85 -8.47 -1.80
N HIS A 205 4.28 -7.77 -0.76
CA HIS A 205 3.59 -7.63 0.51
C HIS A 205 3.63 -6.16 0.92
N MET A 206 2.47 -5.60 1.24
CA MET A 206 2.36 -4.19 1.59
C MET A 206 1.34 -3.92 2.69
N TYR A 207 1.57 -2.89 3.48
CA TYR A 207 0.54 -2.13 4.18
C TYR A 207 0.65 -0.64 3.84
N ALA A 208 -0.50 0.01 3.65
CA ALA A 208 -0.63 1.45 3.50
C ALA A 208 -1.79 1.94 4.35
N SER A 209 -1.68 3.18 4.85
CA SER A 209 -2.68 3.84 5.69
C SER A 209 -4.07 3.83 5.06
N GLU A 210 -5.05 3.15 5.68
CA GLU A 210 -6.40 3.03 5.11
C GLU A 210 -7.16 4.36 5.09
N HIS A 211 -6.80 5.31 5.95
CA HIS A 211 -7.47 6.60 6.07
C HIS A 211 -7.05 7.63 4.99
N THR A 212 -6.02 7.33 4.20
CA THR A 212 -5.46 8.29 3.21
C THR A 212 -5.66 7.84 1.77
N ILE A 213 -6.12 6.61 1.55
CA ILE A 213 -6.41 6.03 0.25
C ILE A 213 -7.88 5.64 0.18
N THR A 214 -8.51 5.82 -0.98
CA THR A 214 -9.89 5.36 -1.16
C THR A 214 -9.94 3.83 -1.24
N PRO A 215 -11.09 3.18 -0.96
CA PRO A 215 -11.25 1.74 -1.13
C PRO A 215 -10.86 1.25 -2.53
N GLU A 216 -11.23 2.00 -3.57
CA GLU A 216 -10.91 1.64 -4.96
C GLU A 216 -9.39 1.68 -5.21
N LEU A 217 -8.70 2.68 -4.66
CA LEU A 217 -7.26 2.78 -4.78
C LEU A 217 -6.55 1.67 -3.98
N LYS A 218 -7.08 1.31 -2.81
CA LYS A 218 -6.60 0.18 -2.00
C LYS A 218 -6.70 -1.13 -2.78
N ASP A 219 -7.84 -1.37 -3.42
CA ASP A 219 -8.05 -2.58 -4.22
C ASP A 219 -7.18 -2.61 -5.48
N GLN A 220 -6.97 -1.45 -6.12
CA GLN A 220 -5.98 -1.31 -7.19
C GLN A 220 -4.57 -1.70 -6.73
N ILE A 221 -4.11 -1.15 -5.60
CA ILE A 221 -2.78 -1.48 -5.05
C ILE A 221 -2.70 -2.97 -4.75
N ARG A 222 -3.72 -3.54 -4.10
CA ARG A 222 -3.79 -4.97 -3.79
C ARG A 222 -3.64 -5.84 -5.03
N GLU A 223 -4.27 -5.46 -6.14
CA GLU A 223 -4.17 -6.21 -7.39
C GLU A 223 -2.78 -6.12 -8.03
N THR A 224 -2.17 -4.94 -8.03
CA THR A 224 -0.77 -4.77 -8.45
C THR A 224 0.18 -5.63 -7.61
N ILE A 225 -0.02 -5.64 -6.29
CA ILE A 225 0.78 -6.45 -5.36
C ILE A 225 0.62 -7.96 -5.63
N ARG A 226 -0.60 -8.43 -5.95
CA ARG A 226 -0.81 -9.84 -6.34
C ARG A 226 -0.08 -10.18 -7.62
N THR A 227 -0.17 -9.33 -8.64
CA THR A 227 0.55 -9.51 -9.90
C THR A 227 2.07 -9.58 -9.67
N ASN A 228 2.60 -8.71 -8.81
CA ASN A 228 4.02 -8.69 -8.48
C ASN A 228 4.52 -9.99 -7.82
N ARG A 229 3.67 -10.77 -7.14
CA ARG A 229 4.07 -12.08 -6.57
C ARG A 229 4.51 -13.08 -7.63
N GLY A 230 4.06 -12.91 -8.88
CA GLY A 230 4.53 -13.73 -10.00
C GLY A 230 5.95 -13.39 -10.47
N LYS A 231 6.51 -12.24 -10.08
CA LYS A 231 7.82 -11.77 -10.59
C LYS A 231 9.03 -12.43 -9.93
N HIS A 232 8.90 -12.87 -8.68
CA HIS A 232 9.99 -13.51 -7.94
C HIS A 232 9.45 -14.34 -6.76
N ARG A 233 10.31 -15.20 -6.18
CA ARG A 233 9.91 -16.17 -5.14
C ARG A 233 10.36 -15.86 -3.71
N ARG A 234 11.15 -14.81 -3.49
CA ARG A 234 11.71 -14.45 -2.15
C ARG A 234 10.72 -14.41 -0.99
N HIS A 235 9.46 -14.08 -1.23
CA HIS A 235 8.40 -14.01 -0.21
C HIS A 235 7.81 -15.38 0.17
N ILE A 236 8.18 -16.46 -0.55
CA ILE A 236 7.79 -17.85 -0.30
C ILE A 236 8.99 -18.81 -0.34
N ASP A 237 10.21 -18.27 -0.34
CA ASP A 237 11.43 -19.07 -0.40
C ASP A 237 11.78 -19.57 1.00
N PRO A 238 11.86 -20.90 1.23
CA PRO A 238 12.33 -21.45 2.50
C PRO A 238 13.72 -20.97 2.92
N GLY A 239 14.60 -20.65 1.95
CA GLY A 239 15.92 -20.07 2.24
C GLY A 239 15.86 -18.66 2.81
N ASN A 240 14.72 -17.98 2.67
CA ASN A 240 14.49 -16.62 3.15
C ASN A 240 13.62 -16.57 4.42
N LEU A 241 13.48 -17.69 5.13
CA LEU A 241 12.56 -17.81 6.25
C LEU A 241 12.81 -16.78 7.36
N GLY A 242 14.10 -16.49 7.64
CA GLY A 242 14.51 -15.53 8.67
C GLY A 242 14.01 -14.10 8.40
N VAL A 243 13.84 -13.71 7.13
CA VAL A 243 13.23 -12.43 6.75
C VAL A 243 11.71 -12.53 6.84
N ILE A 244 11.14 -13.60 6.29
CA ILE A 244 9.70 -13.81 6.21
C ILE A 244 9.02 -13.76 7.58
N ILE A 245 9.61 -14.40 8.61
CA ILE A 245 9.03 -14.39 9.96
C ILE A 245 9.05 -13.00 10.62
N GLN A 246 9.94 -12.12 10.18
CA GLN A 246 10.02 -10.74 10.68
C GLN A 246 9.07 -9.78 9.94
N CYS A 247 8.54 -10.23 8.79
CA CYS A 247 7.61 -9.47 7.96
C CYS A 247 6.19 -9.51 8.55
N THR A 248 5.93 -8.67 9.55
CA THR A 248 4.61 -8.48 10.19
C THR A 248 3.87 -7.24 9.68
N HIS A 249 2.60 -7.08 10.07
CA HIS A 249 1.78 -5.88 9.81
C HIS A 249 1.63 -5.49 8.33
N CYS A 250 1.52 -6.48 7.44
CA CYS A 250 1.10 -6.28 6.06
C CYS A 250 -0.38 -6.65 5.90
N TRP A 251 -1.05 -6.20 4.81
CA TRP A 251 -2.42 -6.65 4.52
C TRP A 251 -2.53 -8.17 4.36
N TRP A 252 -1.43 -8.81 3.94
CA TRP A 252 -1.24 -10.25 3.99
C TRP A 252 0.09 -10.54 4.66
N ASN A 253 0.12 -11.47 5.61
CA ASN A 253 1.38 -11.90 6.21
C ASN A 253 2.04 -12.99 5.32
N PRO A 254 3.28 -12.81 4.84
CA PRO A 254 3.97 -13.79 4.00
C PRO A 254 4.19 -15.15 4.69
N ALA A 255 4.33 -15.19 6.02
CA ALA A 255 4.47 -16.43 6.78
C ALA A 255 3.26 -17.37 6.65
N ASN A 256 2.09 -16.84 6.26
CA ASN A 256 0.88 -17.64 6.06
C ASN A 256 0.89 -18.45 4.74
N ALA A 257 1.92 -18.31 3.90
CA ALA A 257 2.02 -19.08 2.66
C ALA A 257 2.07 -20.59 2.95
N LYS A 258 1.16 -21.36 2.34
CA LYS A 258 1.02 -22.81 2.58
C LYS A 258 2.33 -23.57 2.36
N VAL A 259 3.11 -23.17 1.35
CA VAL A 259 4.41 -23.79 1.02
C VAL A 259 5.45 -23.64 2.12
N LEU A 260 5.33 -22.62 2.98
CA LEU A 260 6.28 -22.38 4.08
C LEU A 260 5.96 -23.21 5.33
N ARG A 261 4.75 -23.76 5.46
CA ARG A 261 4.30 -24.46 6.68
C ARG A 261 5.23 -25.59 7.12
N PRO A 262 5.71 -26.50 6.24
CA PRO A 262 6.63 -27.56 6.65
C PRO A 262 7.93 -26.99 7.25
N TYR A 263 8.43 -25.90 6.68
CA TYR A 263 9.67 -25.25 7.11
C TYR A 263 9.49 -24.48 8.41
N LEU A 264 8.37 -23.75 8.57
CA LEU A 264 8.02 -23.08 9.82
C LEU A 264 7.90 -24.07 10.98
N ARG A 265 7.28 -25.24 10.74
CA ARG A 265 7.20 -26.31 11.75
C ARG A 265 8.58 -26.87 12.09
N LYS A 266 9.38 -27.18 11.07
CA LYS A 266 10.73 -27.72 11.25
C LYS A 266 11.62 -26.80 12.09
N GLU A 267 11.51 -25.49 11.89
CA GLU A 267 12.31 -24.47 12.59
C GLU A 267 11.65 -23.96 13.90
N GLY A 268 10.54 -24.56 14.35
CA GLY A 268 9.89 -24.21 15.63
C GLY A 268 9.00 -22.94 15.62
N TYR A 269 8.73 -22.37 14.45
CA TYR A 269 7.89 -21.17 14.28
C TYR A 269 6.39 -21.47 14.10
N GLU A 270 5.91 -22.66 14.48
CA GLU A 270 4.50 -23.03 14.29
C GLU A 270 3.53 -22.12 15.04
N HIS A 271 3.95 -21.56 16.19
CA HIS A 271 3.17 -20.61 16.97
C HIS A 271 2.77 -19.36 16.16
N LEU A 272 3.61 -18.91 15.22
CA LEU A 272 3.31 -17.77 14.33
C LEU A 272 2.13 -18.04 13.39
N LEU A 273 1.82 -19.30 13.09
CA LEU A 273 0.66 -19.68 12.28
C LEU A 273 -0.67 -19.56 13.03
N MET A 274 -0.63 -19.47 14.35
CA MET A 274 -1.80 -19.38 15.22
C MET A 274 -1.91 -18.02 15.93
N ASP A 275 -0.85 -17.22 15.89
CA ASP A 275 -0.80 -15.89 16.49
C ASP A 275 -1.58 -14.86 15.65
N LYS A 276 -2.76 -14.49 16.14
CA LYS A 276 -3.63 -13.49 15.51
C LYS A 276 -3.00 -12.09 15.45
N GLU A 277 -2.12 -11.74 16.40
CA GLU A 277 -1.43 -10.46 16.43
C GLU A 277 -0.30 -10.43 15.38
N ALA A 278 0.51 -11.47 15.32
CA ALA A 278 1.54 -11.62 14.28
C ALA A 278 0.91 -11.67 12.87
N GLN A 279 -0.28 -12.26 12.73
CA GLN A 279 -1.01 -12.32 11.48
C GLN A 279 -1.65 -10.99 11.05
N GLY A 280 -1.63 -9.95 11.89
CA GLY A 280 -2.26 -8.67 11.60
C GLY A 280 -3.80 -8.74 11.51
N LEU A 281 -4.41 -9.78 12.11
CA LEU A 281 -5.86 -10.02 12.06
C LEU A 281 -6.64 -9.28 13.15
N ARG A 282 -5.95 -8.61 14.08
CA ARG A 282 -6.60 -7.79 15.10
C ARG A 282 -7.06 -6.47 14.48
N GLY A 283 -8.38 -6.30 14.30
CA GLY A 283 -9.00 -5.08 13.76
C GLY A 283 -9.65 -5.21 12.37
N SER A 284 -9.46 -6.33 11.66
CA SER A 284 -10.11 -6.62 10.37
C SER A 284 -11.44 -7.36 10.56
N GLN A 285 -12.35 -6.80 11.38
CA GLN A 285 -13.76 -7.19 11.32
C GLN A 285 -14.44 -6.43 10.18
N SER A 286 -14.13 -6.80 8.93
CA SER A 286 -15.15 -6.69 7.89
C SER A 286 -16.12 -7.83 8.15
N ALA A 287 -17.13 -7.57 8.98
CA ALA A 287 -18.27 -8.45 9.11
C ALA A 287 -18.91 -8.59 7.72
N ALA A 288 -18.74 -9.75 7.10
CA ALA A 288 -19.67 -10.18 6.08
C ALA A 288 -21.06 -10.24 6.75
N PRO A 289 -22.13 -9.69 6.17
CA PRO A 289 -23.43 -9.71 6.79
C PRO A 289 -23.96 -11.16 6.74
N THR A 290 -23.70 -11.92 7.80
CA THR A 290 -24.48 -13.13 8.07
C THR A 290 -25.83 -12.66 8.60
N GLY A 291 -26.77 -12.50 7.68
CA GLY A 291 -28.15 -12.17 8.00
C GLY A 291 -28.79 -13.32 8.75
N VAL A 292 -28.88 -13.18 10.07
CA VAL A 292 -29.91 -13.82 10.89
C VAL A 292 -30.25 -12.83 12.01
N SER A 293 -31.36 -12.12 11.88
CA SER A 293 -31.93 -11.32 12.96
C SER A 293 -32.55 -12.25 14.00
N PRO A 294 -32.29 -12.08 15.31
CA PRO A 294 -33.07 -12.77 16.32
C PRO A 294 -34.40 -12.04 16.52
N VAL A 295 -35.47 -12.82 16.45
CA VAL A 295 -36.84 -12.43 16.81
C VAL A 295 -36.86 -12.03 18.28
N ARG A 296 -37.28 -10.79 18.58
CA ARG A 296 -37.69 -10.39 19.93
C ARG A 296 -39.05 -11.01 20.22
N GLN A 297 -39.12 -11.92 21.19
CA GLN A 297 -40.38 -12.25 21.85
C GLN A 297 -40.79 -11.09 22.77
N VAL A 298 -42.09 -10.79 22.74
CA VAL A 298 -42.80 -9.85 23.62
C VAL A 298 -43.16 -10.58 24.91
#